data_AF-A0A3N9NR83-F1
#
_entry.id   AF-A0A3N9NR83-F1
#
_cell.length_a   1.000
_cell.length_b   1.000
_cell.length_c   1.000
_cell.angle_alpha   90.00
_cell.angle_beta   90.00
_cell.angle_gamma   90.00
#
_symmetry.space_group_name_H-M   'P 1'
#
loop_
_entity.id
_entity.type
_entity.pdbx_description
1 polymer ?
#
loop_
_entity_poly.entity_id
_entity_poly.type
_entity_poly.pdbx_seq_one_letter_code
_entity_poly.pdbx_strand_id
1 'polypeptide(L)'
;MRLSSDNLYHFTKKPDNLKGILSSGFRYSVLKEDIPTDQFKRALYAVCFCDIKIDDTENHRSCYGNYAIVLTKEWGICKGISPVRYVHYNSPGASKSYLKLRNYYKNIWDLQFVTSGQVDPELFYLFLSILHTQDKLKGENMIEELNLNKDNFIKEYDKLDSEFAEFYDFLKITKEDYALLVTKYISSLIFRITELHNDLLERDLFLRKYKEDDRILYDEREWRSIHLETIPAESSLEHEKEFDLYYEKGHLPAKYNLRFTPNDVVAILTENKEDKEELIKYLRNTESLIDYKDKVLDLNEYREYNN
;
A
#
# COMPACT_ATOMS: atom_id res chain seq x y z
N MET A 1 -21.83 19.72 -15.02
CA MET A 1 -20.41 19.58 -15.43
C MET A 1 -19.80 18.44 -14.61
N ARG A 2 -19.11 17.46 -15.22
CA ARG A 2 -18.35 16.45 -14.44
C ARG A 2 -17.23 17.14 -13.66
N LEU A 3 -16.89 16.68 -12.46
CA LEU A 3 -15.81 17.23 -11.63
C LEU A 3 -14.45 16.57 -11.90
N SER A 4 -14.44 15.51 -12.71
CA SER A 4 -13.28 14.67 -12.98
C SER A 4 -13.03 14.46 -14.45
N SER A 5 -11.77 14.19 -14.79
CA SER A 5 -11.38 13.63 -16.09
C SER A 5 -11.95 12.23 -16.27
N ASP A 6 -12.15 11.81 -17.52
CA ASP A 6 -12.48 10.42 -17.88
C ASP A 6 -11.23 9.53 -17.97
N ASN A 7 -10.05 10.13 -17.87
CA ASN A 7 -8.74 9.48 -17.96
C ASN A 7 -7.91 9.67 -16.67
N LEU A 8 -6.92 8.80 -16.48
CA LEU A 8 -5.89 8.91 -15.45
C LEU A 8 -4.60 9.49 -16.03
N TYR A 9 -4.02 10.47 -15.35
CA TYR A 9 -2.76 11.10 -15.72
C TYR A 9 -1.65 10.65 -14.77
N HIS A 10 -0.48 10.34 -15.32
CA HIS A 10 0.76 10.22 -14.56
C HIS A 10 1.74 11.28 -15.05
N PHE A 11 1.90 12.35 -14.27
CA PHE A 11 2.80 13.45 -14.59
C PHE A 11 4.24 13.18 -14.17
N THR A 12 5.20 13.71 -14.92
CA THR A 12 6.63 13.65 -14.64
C THR A 12 7.35 14.92 -15.10
N LYS A 13 8.48 15.25 -14.44
CA LYS A 13 9.30 16.44 -14.72
C LYS A 13 10.26 16.29 -15.89
N LYS A 14 10.61 15.07 -16.25
CA LYS A 14 11.68 14.80 -17.23
C LYS A 14 11.15 13.97 -18.39
N PRO A 15 11.51 14.30 -19.64
CA PRO A 15 11.15 13.48 -20.81
C PRO A 15 11.77 12.09 -20.74
N ASP A 16 12.95 11.93 -20.13
CA ASP A 16 13.57 10.61 -19.94
C ASP A 16 12.73 9.67 -19.08
N ASN A 17 11.97 10.20 -18.12
CA ASN A 17 11.05 9.39 -17.33
C ASN A 17 9.89 8.88 -18.21
N LEU A 18 9.38 9.68 -19.16
CA LEU A 18 8.40 9.19 -20.14
C LEU A 18 8.99 8.04 -20.95
N LYS A 19 10.19 8.22 -21.51
CA LYS A 19 10.89 7.17 -22.29
C LYS A 19 11.08 5.89 -21.46
N GLY A 20 11.45 6.02 -20.19
CA GLY A 20 11.57 4.91 -19.24
C GLY A 20 10.24 4.21 -18.95
N ILE A 21 9.15 4.95 -18.77
CA ILE A 21 7.82 4.36 -18.52
C ILE A 21 7.28 3.69 -19.78
N LEU A 22 7.45 4.29 -20.97
CA LEU A 22 7.00 3.68 -22.23
C LEU A 22 7.73 2.37 -22.52
N SER A 23 9.03 2.30 -22.21
CA SER A 23 9.83 1.08 -22.41
C SER A 23 9.61 -0.01 -21.36
N SER A 24 9.39 0.38 -20.08
CA SER A 24 9.42 -0.58 -18.97
C SER A 24 8.15 -0.62 -18.10
N GLY A 25 7.13 0.18 -18.41
CA GLY A 25 5.93 0.34 -17.57
C GLY A 25 6.17 1.24 -16.36
N PHE A 26 5.13 1.44 -15.55
CA PHE A 26 5.25 2.28 -14.35
C PHE A 26 5.93 1.52 -13.21
N ARG A 27 7.00 2.10 -12.70
CA ARG A 27 7.79 1.53 -11.62
C ARG A 27 7.26 1.93 -10.26
N TYR A 28 6.95 0.94 -9.44
CA TYR A 28 6.60 1.17 -8.04
C TYR A 28 7.78 1.78 -7.29
N SER A 29 7.53 2.93 -6.67
CA SER A 29 8.52 3.69 -5.91
C SER A 29 8.10 3.78 -4.45
N VAL A 30 9.07 3.88 -3.54
CA VAL A 30 8.80 4.05 -2.11
C VAL A 30 8.16 5.42 -1.89
N LEU A 31 6.91 5.40 -1.43
CA LEU A 31 6.19 6.57 -0.95
C LEU A 31 6.22 6.55 0.59
N LYS A 32 6.84 7.56 1.18
CA LYS A 32 6.78 7.81 2.62
C LYS A 32 5.75 8.89 2.87
N GLU A 33 4.73 8.58 3.66
CA GLU A 33 3.67 9.53 3.96
C GLU A 33 3.24 9.42 5.42
N ASP A 34 2.74 10.53 5.95
CA ASP A 34 2.09 10.53 7.24
C ASP A 34 0.68 9.95 7.13
N ILE A 35 0.30 9.18 8.14
CA ILE A 35 -1.06 8.67 8.28
C ILE A 35 -1.94 9.79 8.85
N PRO A 36 -3.27 9.80 8.60
CA PRO A 36 -4.20 10.85 9.04
C PRO A 36 -4.46 11.00 10.55
N THR A 37 -3.43 10.78 11.36
CA THR A 37 -3.34 11.09 12.79
C THR A 37 -1.90 11.30 13.16
N ASP A 38 -1.64 12.31 13.98
CA ASP A 38 -0.29 12.66 14.41
C ASP A 38 0.42 11.45 15.02
N GLN A 39 1.70 11.27 14.64
CA GLN A 39 2.71 10.32 15.15
C GLN A 39 3.07 9.11 14.28
N PHE A 40 2.36 8.80 13.19
CA PHE A 40 2.70 7.62 12.38
C PHE A 40 3.06 7.93 10.93
N LYS A 41 4.24 7.45 10.53
CA LYS A 41 4.70 7.40 9.14
C LYS A 41 4.50 5.99 8.61
N ARG A 42 4.10 5.88 7.36
CA ARG A 42 4.17 4.63 6.61
C ARG A 42 5.07 4.79 5.40
N ALA A 43 5.64 3.68 4.98
CA ALA A 43 6.27 3.56 3.70
C ALA A 43 5.61 2.44 2.91
N LEU A 44 5.32 2.70 1.65
CA LEU A 44 4.65 1.76 0.76
C LEU A 44 5.22 1.87 -0.65
N TYR A 45 5.11 0.83 -1.43
CA TYR A 45 5.44 0.87 -2.85
C TYR A 45 4.20 1.27 -3.65
N ALA A 46 4.23 2.44 -4.28
CA ALA A 46 3.11 2.93 -5.07
C ALA A 46 3.51 3.46 -6.45
N VAL A 47 2.51 3.48 -7.33
CA VAL A 47 2.47 4.33 -8.51
C VAL A 47 1.23 5.20 -8.39
N CYS A 48 1.43 6.51 -8.42
CA CYS A 48 0.36 7.50 -8.27
C CYS A 48 -0.06 8.05 -9.64
N PHE A 49 -1.34 8.34 -9.76
CA PHE A 49 -2.01 8.96 -10.90
C PHE A 49 -2.95 10.04 -10.34
N CYS A 50 -3.50 10.88 -11.20
CA CYS A 50 -4.60 11.78 -10.85
C CYS A 50 -5.67 11.76 -11.92
N ASP A 51 -6.90 12.12 -11.57
CA ASP A 51 -7.99 12.30 -12.54
C ASP A 51 -8.49 13.77 -12.57
N ILE A 52 -7.59 14.71 -12.25
CA ILE A 52 -7.83 16.15 -12.37
C ILE A 52 -8.09 16.48 -13.86
N LYS A 53 -9.04 17.36 -14.14
CA LYS A 53 -9.24 17.84 -15.53
C LYS A 53 -8.05 18.63 -15.98
N ILE A 54 -7.67 18.50 -17.25
CA ILE A 54 -6.47 19.13 -17.77
C ILE A 54 -6.41 20.66 -17.54
N ASP A 55 -7.56 21.33 -17.59
CA ASP A 55 -7.64 22.78 -17.36
C ASP A 55 -7.38 23.18 -15.90
N ASP A 56 -7.62 22.26 -14.95
CA ASP A 56 -7.43 22.46 -13.52
C ASP A 56 -6.07 21.89 -13.02
N THR A 57 -5.19 21.43 -13.92
CA THR A 57 -3.92 20.78 -13.56
C THR A 57 -2.75 21.73 -13.28
N GLU A 58 -2.91 23.05 -13.40
CA GLU A 58 -1.79 24.01 -13.31
C GLU A 58 -0.98 23.85 -12.02
N ASN A 59 -1.65 23.82 -10.87
CA ASN A 59 -1.00 23.62 -9.57
C ASN A 59 -0.33 22.23 -9.47
N HIS A 60 -1.00 21.18 -9.94
CA HIS A 60 -0.45 19.82 -9.94
C HIS A 60 0.81 19.73 -10.79
N ARG A 61 0.78 20.28 -12.01
CA ARG A 61 1.92 20.29 -12.94
C ARG A 61 3.08 21.12 -12.44
N SER A 62 2.85 22.19 -11.69
CA SER A 62 3.94 22.93 -11.03
C SER A 62 4.75 22.04 -10.07
N CYS A 63 4.09 21.03 -9.46
CA CYS A 63 4.71 20.09 -8.54
C CYS A 63 5.33 18.88 -9.26
N TYR A 64 4.63 18.31 -10.24
CA TYR A 64 4.96 16.99 -10.83
C TYR A 64 5.53 17.06 -12.25
N GLY A 65 5.45 18.21 -12.92
CA GLY A 65 5.96 18.44 -14.27
C GLY A 65 4.88 18.47 -15.34
N ASN A 66 5.30 18.81 -16.56
CA ASN A 66 4.42 19.05 -17.71
C ASN A 66 4.31 17.86 -18.66
N TYR A 67 5.12 16.83 -18.46
CA TYR A 67 5.09 15.61 -19.24
C TYR A 67 4.12 14.62 -18.60
N ALA A 68 3.33 13.89 -19.38
CA ALA A 68 2.44 12.89 -18.81
C ALA A 68 2.17 11.70 -19.74
N ILE A 69 1.82 10.57 -19.14
CA ILE A 69 1.11 9.49 -19.84
C ILE A 69 -0.33 9.51 -19.37
N VAL A 70 -1.25 9.56 -20.33
CA VAL A 70 -2.68 9.59 -20.11
C VAL A 70 -3.25 8.23 -20.47
N LEU A 71 -3.90 7.56 -19.52
CA LEU A 71 -4.46 6.23 -19.69
C LEU A 71 -5.97 6.25 -19.46
N THR A 72 -6.68 5.30 -20.07
CA THR A 72 -8.10 5.11 -19.81
C THR A 72 -8.34 4.77 -18.34
N LYS A 73 -9.45 5.25 -17.78
CA LYS A 73 -9.86 4.84 -16.43
C LYS A 73 -10.16 3.35 -16.35
N GLU A 74 -10.69 2.77 -17.43
CA GLU A 74 -10.94 1.34 -17.57
C GLU A 74 -9.67 0.53 -17.38
N TRP A 75 -8.55 0.91 -18.00
CA TRP A 75 -7.25 0.27 -17.75
C TRP A 75 -6.86 0.35 -16.27
N GLY A 76 -6.99 1.53 -15.66
CA GLY A 76 -6.62 1.73 -14.27
C GLY A 76 -7.44 0.85 -13.32
N ILE A 77 -8.76 0.80 -13.51
CA ILE A 77 -9.67 -0.05 -12.74
C ILE A 77 -9.31 -1.54 -12.93
N CYS A 78 -9.05 -1.98 -14.16
CA CYS A 78 -8.61 -3.36 -14.45
C CYS A 78 -7.26 -3.71 -13.79
N LYS A 79 -6.41 -2.72 -13.49
CA LYS A 79 -5.15 -2.89 -12.76
C LYS A 79 -5.29 -2.75 -11.24
N GLY A 80 -6.50 -2.55 -10.72
CA GLY A 80 -6.74 -2.33 -9.28
C GLY A 80 -6.36 -0.93 -8.79
N ILE A 81 -6.05 0.00 -9.70
CA ILE A 81 -5.75 1.38 -9.36
C ILE A 81 -7.03 2.01 -8.82
N SER A 82 -6.95 2.54 -7.61
CA SER A 82 -8.13 3.03 -6.89
C SER A 82 -7.93 4.47 -6.42
N PRO A 83 -9.01 5.27 -6.35
CA PRO A 83 -8.95 6.62 -5.82
C PRO A 83 -8.57 6.60 -4.33
N VAL A 84 -7.74 7.56 -3.94
CA VAL A 84 -7.37 7.78 -2.54
C VAL A 84 -8.55 8.36 -1.77
N ARG A 85 -8.71 7.90 -0.53
CA ARG A 85 -9.74 8.36 0.41
C ARG A 85 -9.12 9.36 1.37
N TYR A 86 -9.44 10.63 1.18
CA TYR A 86 -8.94 11.69 2.04
C TYR A 86 -9.77 11.79 3.32
N VAL A 87 -9.09 11.87 4.46
CA VAL A 87 -9.72 12.00 5.78
C VAL A 87 -9.00 13.07 6.61
N HIS A 88 -9.72 13.67 7.55
CA HIS A 88 -9.20 14.59 8.54
C HIS A 88 -9.35 13.99 9.94
N TYR A 89 -8.76 14.63 10.95
CA TYR A 89 -8.71 14.13 12.33
C TYR A 89 -10.09 13.94 13.00
N ASN A 90 -11.14 14.54 12.44
CA ASN A 90 -12.54 14.39 12.88
C ASN A 90 -13.36 13.47 11.95
N SER A 91 -12.76 12.85 10.94
CA SER A 91 -13.48 11.94 10.05
C SER A 91 -13.88 10.67 10.80
N PRO A 92 -15.13 10.20 10.65
CA PRO A 92 -15.54 8.90 11.17
C PRO A 92 -14.62 7.78 10.66
N GLY A 93 -14.28 6.83 11.52
CA GLY A 93 -13.38 5.71 11.17
C GLY A 93 -11.88 6.00 11.32
N ALA A 94 -11.46 7.26 11.47
CA ALA A 94 -10.06 7.62 11.78
C ALA A 94 -9.83 7.84 13.30
N SER A 95 -10.59 7.14 14.15
CA SER A 95 -10.50 7.31 15.60
C SER A 95 -9.15 6.84 16.14
N LYS A 96 -8.69 7.45 17.25
CA LYS A 96 -7.49 6.98 17.96
C LYS A 96 -7.56 5.49 18.31
N SER A 97 -8.74 5.00 18.71
CA SER A 97 -8.96 3.59 19.06
C SER A 97 -8.76 2.65 17.87
N TYR A 98 -9.27 3.01 16.69
CA TYR A 98 -9.07 2.23 15.47
C TYR A 98 -7.58 2.11 15.12
N LEU A 99 -6.86 3.22 15.18
CA LEU A 99 -5.45 3.25 14.79
C LEU A 99 -4.55 2.51 15.78
N LYS A 100 -4.88 2.57 17.07
CA LYS A 100 -4.26 1.73 18.11
C LYS A 100 -4.45 0.25 17.79
N LEU A 101 -5.69 -0.17 17.54
CA LEU A 101 -6.01 -1.57 17.20
C LEU A 101 -5.26 -2.04 15.96
N ARG A 102 -5.23 -1.22 14.90
CA ARG A 102 -4.51 -1.52 13.67
C ARG A 102 -3.01 -1.70 13.90
N ASN A 103 -2.38 -0.78 14.63
CA ASN A 103 -0.95 -0.84 14.92
C ASN A 103 -0.60 -2.04 15.80
N TYR A 104 -1.46 -2.33 16.78
CA TYR A 104 -1.32 -3.50 17.62
C TYR A 104 -1.24 -4.78 16.78
N TYR A 105 -2.18 -4.99 15.86
CA TYR A 105 -2.16 -6.15 14.97
C TYR A 105 -0.93 -6.19 14.05
N LYS A 106 -0.53 -5.05 13.45
CA LYS A 106 0.71 -5.01 12.64
C LYS A 106 1.94 -5.41 13.46
N ASN A 107 2.06 -4.90 14.68
CA ASN A 107 3.18 -5.22 15.56
C ASN A 107 3.23 -6.71 15.89
N ILE A 108 2.09 -7.36 16.14
CA ILE A 108 1.99 -8.82 16.38
C ILE A 108 2.56 -9.59 15.21
N TRP A 109 2.20 -9.19 14.00
CA TRP A 109 2.68 -9.82 12.79
C TRP A 109 4.18 -9.61 12.60
N ASP A 110 4.70 -8.42 12.88
CA ASP A 110 6.14 -8.14 12.81
C ASP A 110 6.94 -8.95 13.88
N LEU A 111 6.30 -9.34 14.99
CA LEU A 111 6.93 -10.08 16.10
C LEU A 111 7.03 -11.59 15.89
N GLN A 112 6.13 -12.19 15.11
CA GLN A 112 6.22 -13.62 14.78
C GLN A 112 7.58 -13.98 14.13
N PHE A 113 8.18 -13.01 13.44
CA PHE A 113 9.50 -13.11 12.82
C PHE A 113 10.63 -13.02 13.86
N VAL A 114 10.45 -12.22 14.92
CA VAL A 114 11.42 -12.12 16.03
C VAL A 114 11.44 -13.40 16.88
N THR A 115 10.32 -14.12 16.96
CA THR A 115 10.21 -15.41 17.67
C THR A 115 10.60 -16.62 16.82
N SER A 116 11.23 -16.42 15.65
CA SER A 116 11.71 -17.49 14.74
C SER A 116 10.63 -18.51 14.34
N GLY A 117 9.36 -18.11 14.26
CA GLY A 117 8.26 -19.02 13.90
C GLY A 117 7.96 -20.13 14.92
N GLN A 118 8.47 -20.04 16.15
CA GLN A 118 8.18 -21.01 17.22
C GLN A 118 6.76 -20.91 17.78
N VAL A 119 6.01 -19.90 17.36
CA VAL A 119 4.69 -19.56 17.88
C VAL A 119 3.70 -19.50 16.73
N ASP A 120 2.57 -20.19 16.89
CA ASP A 120 1.41 -20.04 16.02
C ASP A 120 0.89 -18.59 16.09
N PRO A 121 0.85 -17.84 14.97
CA PRO A 121 0.45 -16.43 14.98
C PRO A 121 -0.96 -16.18 15.53
N GLU A 122 -1.86 -17.17 15.39
CA GLU A 122 -3.23 -17.09 15.86
C GLU A 122 -3.28 -17.16 17.40
N LEU A 123 -2.55 -18.10 17.98
CA LEU A 123 -2.42 -18.23 19.44
C LEU A 123 -1.66 -17.05 20.05
N PHE A 124 -0.64 -16.53 19.35
CA PHE A 124 0.08 -15.34 19.78
C PHE A 124 -0.87 -14.15 19.97
N TYR A 125 -1.71 -13.87 18.97
CA TYR A 125 -2.72 -12.81 19.03
C TYR A 125 -3.68 -12.99 20.21
N LEU A 126 -4.15 -14.24 20.42
CA LEU A 126 -5.05 -14.56 21.52
C LEU A 126 -4.42 -14.31 22.89
N PHE A 127 -3.20 -14.80 23.13
CA PHE A 127 -2.52 -14.64 24.42
C PHE A 127 -2.18 -13.18 24.70
N LEU A 128 -1.82 -12.43 23.67
CA LEU A 128 -1.64 -10.99 23.74
C LEU A 128 -2.91 -10.25 24.18
N SER A 129 -4.05 -10.63 23.60
CA SER A 129 -5.35 -10.11 24.02
C SER A 129 -5.62 -10.41 25.50
N ILE A 130 -5.34 -11.64 25.96
CA ILE A 130 -5.48 -12.04 27.37
C ILE A 130 -4.58 -11.18 28.27
N LEU A 131 -3.29 -11.07 27.97
CA LEU A 131 -2.35 -10.25 28.76
C LEU A 131 -2.79 -8.79 28.84
N HIS A 132 -3.33 -8.24 27.74
CA HIS A 132 -3.89 -6.90 27.72
C HIS A 132 -5.10 -6.78 28.66
N THR A 133 -6.06 -7.71 28.58
CA THR A 133 -7.26 -7.69 29.46
C THR A 133 -6.95 -7.91 30.95
N GLN A 134 -5.79 -8.50 31.26
CA GLN A 134 -5.29 -8.70 32.62
C GLN A 134 -4.43 -7.54 33.14
N ASP A 135 -4.36 -6.41 32.42
CA ASP A 135 -3.51 -5.26 32.73
C ASP A 135 -2.00 -5.61 32.85
N LYS A 136 -1.58 -6.71 32.21
CA LYS A 136 -0.17 -7.14 32.17
C LYS A 136 0.62 -6.46 31.06
N LEU A 137 -0.08 -5.91 30.07
CA LEU A 137 0.49 -5.05 29.04
C LEU A 137 0.21 -3.58 29.36
N LYS A 138 1.26 -2.79 29.55
CA LYS A 138 1.21 -1.38 30.00
C LYS A 138 1.41 -0.38 28.86
N GLY A 139 1.94 -0.82 27.71
CA GLY A 139 2.22 0.05 26.57
C GLY A 139 1.05 0.11 25.58
N GLU A 140 0.85 1.28 24.96
CA GLU A 140 -0.02 1.39 23.78
C GLU A 140 0.67 0.88 22.50
N ASN A 141 2.00 0.79 22.53
CA ASN A 141 2.84 0.28 21.45
C ASN A 141 3.54 -1.02 21.90
N MET A 142 3.13 -2.14 21.32
CA MET A 142 3.67 -3.46 21.64
C MET A 142 5.16 -3.60 21.36
N ILE A 143 5.68 -2.98 20.31
CA ILE A 143 7.11 -3.04 19.99
C ILE A 143 7.92 -2.32 21.06
N GLU A 144 7.46 -1.15 21.53
CA GLU A 144 8.10 -0.44 22.63
C GLU A 144 8.03 -1.23 23.92
N GLU A 145 6.89 -1.82 24.24
CA GLU A 145 6.72 -2.66 25.41
C GLU A 145 7.66 -3.88 25.40
N LEU A 146 7.80 -4.54 24.25
CA LEU A 146 8.74 -5.63 24.06
C LEU A 146 10.18 -5.17 24.15
N ASN A 147 10.52 -4.01 23.61
CA ASN A 147 11.88 -3.49 23.72
C ASN A 147 12.24 -3.10 25.16
N LEU A 148 11.26 -2.64 25.95
CA LEU A 148 11.47 -2.23 27.34
C LEU A 148 11.46 -3.39 28.33
N ASN A 149 10.69 -4.45 28.04
CA ASN A 149 10.46 -5.54 29.00
C ASN A 149 10.30 -6.92 28.35
N LYS A 150 11.12 -7.21 27.33
CA LYS A 150 11.07 -8.45 26.53
C LYS A 150 11.02 -9.71 27.39
N ASP A 151 11.91 -9.81 28.37
CA ASP A 151 12.08 -11.04 29.16
C ASP A 151 10.84 -11.34 30.02
N ASN A 152 10.25 -10.31 30.63
CA ASN A 152 9.03 -10.48 31.40
C ASN A 152 7.84 -10.81 30.49
N PHE A 153 7.77 -10.19 29.31
CA PHE A 153 6.76 -10.52 28.31
C PHE A 153 6.84 -11.99 27.91
N ILE A 154 8.02 -12.45 27.51
CA ILE A 154 8.25 -13.85 27.09
C ILE A 154 7.84 -14.80 28.22
N LYS A 155 8.22 -14.48 29.46
CA LYS A 155 7.84 -15.28 30.62
C LYS A 155 6.32 -15.37 30.85
N GLU A 156 5.60 -14.25 30.71
CA GLU A 156 4.14 -14.24 30.83
C GLU A 156 3.45 -14.97 29.67
N TYR A 157 4.00 -14.84 28.47
CA TYR A 157 3.56 -15.59 27.30
C TYR A 157 3.76 -17.10 27.49
N ASP A 158 4.97 -17.55 27.85
CA ASP A 158 5.31 -18.97 28.04
C ASP A 158 4.44 -19.60 29.13
N LYS A 159 4.11 -18.83 30.16
CA LYS A 159 3.19 -19.27 31.22
C LYS A 159 1.78 -19.52 30.66
N LEU A 160 1.23 -18.58 29.88
CA LEU A 160 -0.10 -18.75 29.27
C LEU A 160 -0.13 -19.91 28.27
N ASP A 161 0.92 -20.05 27.46
CA ASP A 161 1.07 -21.16 26.52
C ASP A 161 1.08 -22.51 27.25
N SER A 162 1.82 -22.60 28.35
CA SER A 162 1.85 -23.79 29.22
C SER A 162 0.48 -24.09 29.84
N GLU A 163 -0.22 -23.07 30.36
CA GLU A 163 -1.57 -23.22 30.92
C GLU A 163 -2.57 -23.71 29.86
N PHE A 164 -2.46 -23.22 28.62
CA PHE A 164 -3.29 -23.68 27.50
C PHE A 164 -2.97 -25.13 27.11
N ALA A 165 -1.70 -25.51 27.06
CA ALA A 165 -1.26 -26.87 26.78
C ALA A 165 -1.78 -27.87 27.84
N GLU A 166 -1.69 -27.52 29.12
CA GLU A 166 -2.23 -28.34 30.22
C GLU A 166 -3.76 -28.51 30.10
N PHE A 167 -4.48 -27.44 29.77
CA PHE A 167 -5.92 -27.50 29.52
C PHE A 167 -6.27 -28.41 28.32
N TYR A 168 -5.52 -28.29 27.23
CA TYR A 168 -5.71 -29.12 26.05
C TYR A 168 -5.46 -30.60 26.36
N ASP A 169 -4.37 -30.92 27.06
CA ASP A 169 -4.04 -32.29 27.47
C ASP A 169 -5.10 -32.87 28.43
N PHE A 170 -5.59 -32.08 29.37
CA PHE A 170 -6.69 -32.48 30.24
C PHE A 170 -7.96 -32.83 29.44
N LEU A 171 -8.33 -32.00 28.46
CA LEU A 171 -9.47 -32.29 27.58
C LEU A 171 -9.21 -33.55 26.76
N LYS A 172 -8.00 -33.72 26.23
CA LYS A 172 -7.63 -34.86 25.40
C LYS A 172 -7.73 -36.19 26.16
N ILE A 173 -7.29 -36.22 27.41
CA ILE A 173 -7.40 -37.38 28.31
C ILE A 173 -8.88 -37.66 28.65
N THR A 174 -9.66 -36.61 28.90
CA THR A 174 -11.08 -36.75 29.29
C THR A 174 -11.92 -37.25 28.11
N LYS A 175 -11.79 -36.61 26.96
CA LYS A 175 -12.43 -36.96 25.69
C LYS A 175 -11.75 -36.22 24.53
N GLU A 176 -11.00 -36.95 23.72
CA GLU A 176 -10.23 -36.40 22.59
C GLU A 176 -11.07 -35.50 21.66
N ASP A 177 -12.34 -35.87 21.40
CA ASP A 177 -13.25 -35.06 20.58
C ASP A 177 -13.46 -33.64 21.12
N TYR A 178 -13.41 -33.43 22.44
CA TYR A 178 -13.60 -32.09 23.04
C TYR A 178 -12.37 -31.21 22.86
N ALA A 179 -11.17 -31.78 22.97
CA ALA A 179 -9.93 -31.05 22.69
C ALA A 179 -9.92 -30.56 21.23
N LEU A 180 -10.23 -31.45 20.28
CA LEU A 180 -10.34 -31.12 18.86
C LEU A 180 -11.43 -30.06 18.59
N LEU A 181 -12.58 -30.17 19.28
CA LEU A 181 -13.67 -29.22 19.12
C LEU A 181 -13.30 -27.81 19.58
N VAL A 182 -12.61 -27.67 20.72
CA VAL A 182 -12.15 -26.36 21.22
C VAL A 182 -11.14 -25.73 20.27
N THR A 183 -10.13 -26.48 19.82
CA THR A 183 -9.15 -25.99 18.84
C THR A 183 -9.84 -25.52 17.56
N LYS A 184 -10.81 -26.29 17.07
CA LYS A 184 -11.58 -25.91 15.87
C LYS A 184 -12.32 -24.58 16.04
N TYR A 185 -12.96 -24.35 17.19
CA TYR A 185 -13.65 -23.07 17.44
C TYR A 185 -12.67 -21.90 17.56
N ILE A 186 -11.54 -22.09 18.25
CA ILE A 186 -10.52 -21.05 18.42
C ILE A 186 -9.91 -20.69 17.06
N SER A 187 -9.37 -21.66 16.32
CA SER A 187 -8.76 -21.40 15.01
C SER A 187 -9.76 -20.78 14.03
N SER A 188 -11.01 -21.27 14.01
CA SER A 188 -12.04 -20.67 13.14
C SER A 188 -12.34 -19.21 13.51
N LEU A 189 -12.34 -18.86 14.80
CA LEU A 189 -12.59 -17.48 15.23
C LEU A 189 -11.39 -16.59 14.90
N ILE A 190 -10.17 -17.03 15.19
CA ILE A 190 -8.96 -16.25 14.93
C ILE A 190 -8.78 -16.04 13.42
N PHE A 191 -8.98 -17.06 12.60
CA PHE A 191 -8.96 -16.94 11.14
C PHE A 191 -9.85 -15.79 10.65
N ARG A 192 -11.09 -15.70 11.16
CA ARG A 192 -12.03 -14.62 10.79
C ARG A 192 -11.61 -13.24 11.28
N ILE A 193 -10.99 -13.16 12.46
CA ILE A 193 -10.46 -11.90 13.01
C ILE A 193 -9.26 -11.42 12.18
N THR A 194 -8.37 -12.34 11.81
CA THR A 194 -7.22 -12.10 10.95
C THR A 194 -7.65 -11.62 9.57
N GLU A 195 -8.61 -12.29 8.92
CA GLU A 195 -9.19 -11.83 7.65
C GLU A 195 -9.73 -10.40 7.76
N LEU A 196 -10.49 -10.09 8.82
CA LEU A 196 -11.04 -8.76 9.04
C LEU A 196 -9.95 -7.69 9.22
N HIS A 197 -8.89 -8.00 9.98
CA HIS A 197 -7.79 -7.05 10.16
C HIS A 197 -7.01 -6.82 8.87
N ASN A 198 -6.77 -7.87 8.07
CA ASN A 198 -6.11 -7.76 6.78
C ASN A 198 -6.92 -6.85 5.83
N ASP A 199 -8.23 -7.06 5.73
CA ASP A 199 -9.12 -6.19 4.95
C ASP A 199 -9.07 -4.72 5.41
N LEU A 200 -9.00 -4.48 6.73
CA LEU A 200 -8.88 -3.13 7.28
C LEU A 200 -7.53 -2.49 6.92
N LEU A 201 -6.44 -3.25 7.02
CA LEU A 201 -5.10 -2.80 6.65
C LEU A 201 -5.03 -2.41 5.17
N GLU A 202 -5.53 -3.27 4.28
CA GLU A 202 -5.53 -2.98 2.84
C GLU A 202 -6.29 -1.72 2.50
N ARG A 203 -7.47 -1.54 3.12
CA ARG A 203 -8.27 -0.32 2.95
C ARG A 203 -7.48 0.90 3.43
N ASP A 204 -6.79 0.81 4.56
CA ASP A 204 -6.03 1.91 5.17
C ASP A 204 -4.88 2.43 4.30
N LEU A 205 -4.31 1.59 3.43
CA LEU A 205 -3.25 1.99 2.50
C LEU A 205 -3.71 3.04 1.48
N PHE A 206 -5.02 3.13 1.26
CA PHE A 206 -5.66 4.14 0.42
C PHE A 206 -6.18 5.35 1.19
N LEU A 207 -6.05 5.40 2.52
CA LEU A 207 -6.37 6.62 3.28
C LEU A 207 -5.27 7.65 3.09
N ARG A 208 -5.57 8.95 3.02
CA ARG A 208 -4.56 10.03 3.05
C ARG A 208 -5.07 11.22 3.84
N LYS A 209 -4.16 12.04 4.37
CA LYS A 209 -4.53 13.29 5.05
C LYS A 209 -5.25 14.18 4.06
N TYR A 210 -6.35 14.82 4.48
CA TYR A 210 -7.05 15.81 3.66
C TYR A 210 -6.17 17.00 3.30
N LYS A 211 -5.32 17.44 4.23
CA LYS A 211 -4.43 18.59 4.11
C LYS A 211 -3.11 18.28 4.82
N GLU A 212 -2.01 18.74 4.23
CA GLU A 212 -0.66 18.67 4.80
C GLU A 212 -0.04 20.07 4.68
N ASP A 213 0.40 20.62 5.81
CA ASP A 213 0.81 22.02 5.94
C ASP A 213 -0.21 22.98 5.31
N ASP A 214 0.14 23.71 4.25
CA ASP A 214 -0.78 24.60 3.52
C ASP A 214 -1.41 23.96 2.27
N ARG A 215 -1.03 22.74 1.90
CA ARG A 215 -1.48 22.06 0.69
C ARG A 215 -2.72 21.20 0.95
N ILE A 216 -3.80 21.47 0.24
CA ILE A 216 -5.00 20.63 0.24
C ILE A 216 -4.74 19.42 -0.65
N LEU A 217 -4.44 18.28 -0.03
CA LEU A 217 -4.12 17.05 -0.75
C LEU A 217 -5.34 16.48 -1.49
N TYR A 218 -6.56 16.78 -1.01
CA TYR A 218 -7.80 16.38 -1.67
C TYR A 218 -7.90 16.88 -3.13
N ASP A 219 -7.37 18.06 -3.41
CA ASP A 219 -7.39 18.68 -4.74
C ASP A 219 -6.47 17.96 -5.74
N GLU A 220 -5.55 17.12 -5.24
CA GLU A 220 -4.69 16.28 -6.08
C GLU A 220 -5.46 15.14 -6.76
N ARG A 221 -6.68 14.83 -6.27
CA ARG A 221 -7.58 13.79 -6.78
C ARG A 221 -6.82 12.52 -7.16
N GLU A 222 -5.99 12.07 -6.22
CA GLU A 222 -5.03 11.01 -6.44
C GLU A 222 -5.74 9.67 -6.63
N TRP A 223 -5.24 8.91 -7.59
CA TRP A 223 -5.47 7.48 -7.75
C TRP A 223 -4.13 6.79 -7.54
N ARG A 224 -4.10 5.64 -6.88
CA ARG A 224 -2.84 4.92 -6.69
C ARG A 224 -3.00 3.43 -6.94
N SER A 225 -1.94 2.84 -7.41
CA SER A 225 -1.70 1.41 -7.29
C SER A 225 -0.75 1.19 -6.14
N ILE A 226 -0.99 0.17 -5.32
CA ILE A 226 -0.12 -0.19 -4.22
C ILE A 226 0.34 -1.62 -4.45
N HIS A 227 1.65 -1.84 -4.40
CA HIS A 227 2.18 -3.19 -4.38
C HIS A 227 2.14 -3.69 -2.94
N LEU A 228 1.16 -4.56 -2.68
CA LEU A 228 1.10 -5.35 -1.47
C LEU A 228 1.92 -6.60 -1.69
N GLU A 229 2.99 -6.75 -0.93
CA GLU A 229 3.66 -8.04 -0.83
C GLU A 229 2.76 -8.95 0.01
N THR A 230 2.14 -9.94 -0.62
CA THR A 230 1.63 -11.08 0.13
C THR A 230 2.85 -11.87 0.55
N ILE A 231 3.32 -11.68 1.79
CA ILE A 231 4.35 -12.56 2.36
C ILE A 231 3.77 -13.97 2.33
N PRO A 232 4.29 -14.88 1.47
CA PRO A 232 3.80 -16.25 1.46
C PRO A 232 4.04 -16.85 2.84
N ALA A 233 3.20 -17.78 3.30
CA ALA A 233 3.41 -18.49 4.57
C ALA A 233 4.80 -19.18 4.65
N GLU A 234 5.47 -19.36 3.50
CA GLU A 234 6.82 -19.91 3.35
C GLU A 234 7.85 -18.85 2.91
N SER A 235 7.68 -17.57 3.23
CA SER A 235 8.68 -16.54 2.90
C SER A 235 10.02 -16.89 3.54
N SER A 236 11.05 -17.09 2.73
CA SER A 236 12.40 -17.29 3.25
C SER A 236 12.99 -15.98 3.74
N LEU A 237 13.90 -16.05 4.71
CA LEU A 237 14.72 -14.91 5.17
C LEU A 237 15.50 -14.22 4.04
N GLU A 238 15.62 -14.86 2.87
CA GLU A 238 16.24 -14.28 1.66
C GLU A 238 15.30 -13.34 0.91
N HIS A 239 13.99 -13.61 0.93
CA HIS A 239 12.98 -12.74 0.28
C HIS A 239 12.89 -11.38 0.96
N GLU A 240 12.90 -11.35 2.30
CA GLU A 240 12.89 -10.11 3.08
C GLU A 240 14.14 -9.25 2.80
N LYS A 241 15.32 -9.87 2.79
CA LYS A 241 16.58 -9.17 2.44
C LYS A 241 16.54 -8.59 1.03
N GLU A 242 15.83 -9.22 0.10
CA GLU A 242 15.63 -8.71 -1.26
C GLU A 242 14.81 -7.40 -1.24
N PHE A 243 13.73 -7.36 -0.45
CA PHE A 243 12.87 -6.18 -0.32
C PHE A 243 13.49 -5.06 0.52
N ASP A 244 14.28 -5.37 1.55
CA ASP A 244 15.09 -4.38 2.27
C ASP A 244 16.03 -3.65 1.30
N LEU A 245 16.69 -4.40 0.40
CA LEU A 245 17.53 -3.82 -0.65
C LEU A 245 16.73 -2.95 -1.63
N TYR A 246 15.48 -3.32 -1.93
CA TYR A 246 14.60 -2.49 -2.77
C TYR A 246 14.13 -1.24 -2.06
N TYR A 247 13.97 -1.30 -0.74
CA TYR A 247 13.57 -0.16 0.08
C TYR A 247 14.69 0.87 0.11
N GLU A 248 15.94 0.41 0.30
CA GLU A 248 17.14 1.25 0.19
C GLU A 248 17.30 1.88 -1.20
N LYS A 249 17.01 1.11 -2.26
CA LYS A 249 17.01 1.63 -3.65
C LYS A 249 15.84 2.56 -3.95
N GLY A 250 14.81 2.60 -3.09
CA GLY A 250 13.63 3.45 -3.25
C GLY A 250 12.62 2.98 -4.29
N HIS A 251 12.76 1.77 -4.86
CA HIS A 251 11.87 1.28 -5.92
C HIS A 251 11.93 -0.24 -6.09
N LEU A 252 10.84 -0.83 -6.59
CA LEU A 252 10.82 -2.26 -6.94
C LEU A 252 11.52 -2.54 -8.28
N PRO A 253 11.99 -3.78 -8.53
CA PRO A 253 12.48 -4.19 -9.85
C PRO A 253 11.42 -4.13 -10.96
N ALA A 254 11.88 -4.07 -12.20
CA ALA A 254 11.03 -3.96 -13.39
C ALA A 254 10.04 -5.14 -13.60
N LYS A 255 10.26 -6.27 -12.93
CA LYS A 255 9.33 -7.43 -12.93
C LYS A 255 7.97 -7.09 -12.31
N TYR A 256 7.93 -6.09 -11.43
CA TYR A 256 6.71 -5.64 -10.74
C TYR A 256 6.02 -4.46 -11.42
N ASN A 257 6.59 -3.89 -12.50
CA ASN A 257 6.06 -2.67 -13.09
C ASN A 257 4.63 -2.85 -13.63
N LEU A 258 3.79 -1.83 -13.48
CA LEU A 258 2.48 -1.80 -14.14
C LEU A 258 2.66 -1.66 -15.64
N ARG A 259 2.23 -2.69 -16.37
CA ARG A 259 2.29 -2.72 -17.83
C ARG A 259 0.99 -2.23 -18.46
N PHE A 260 1.14 -1.58 -19.60
CA PHE A 260 0.08 -1.09 -20.47
C PHE A 260 0.47 -1.32 -21.92
N THR A 261 -0.50 -1.19 -22.80
CA THR A 261 -0.39 -1.34 -24.25
C THR A 261 -0.74 -0.01 -24.93
N PRO A 262 -0.45 0.15 -26.24
CA PRO A 262 -0.89 1.32 -26.99
C PRO A 262 -2.41 1.58 -26.90
N ASN A 263 -3.22 0.54 -26.79
CA ASN A 263 -4.68 0.67 -26.69
C ASN A 263 -5.14 1.29 -25.37
N ASP A 264 -4.36 1.15 -24.31
CA ASP A 264 -4.67 1.73 -23.00
C ASP A 264 -4.34 3.23 -22.93
N VAL A 265 -3.41 3.69 -23.76
CA VAL A 265 -2.91 5.07 -23.78
C VAL A 265 -3.85 5.94 -24.59
N VAL A 266 -4.36 7.00 -23.99
CA VAL A 266 -5.15 8.03 -24.65
C VAL A 266 -4.23 9.06 -25.30
N ALA A 267 -3.25 9.54 -24.55
CA ALA A 267 -2.28 10.53 -25.01
C ALA A 267 -0.95 10.42 -24.25
N ILE A 268 0.12 10.92 -24.87
CA ILE A 268 1.41 11.16 -24.24
C ILE A 268 1.67 12.66 -24.36
N LEU A 269 1.65 13.35 -23.23
CA LEU A 269 1.74 14.80 -23.18
C LEU A 269 3.20 15.24 -23.10
N THR A 270 3.57 16.19 -23.95
CA THR A 270 4.84 16.91 -23.88
C THR A 270 4.62 18.37 -23.51
N GLU A 271 5.66 19.00 -22.99
CA GLU A 271 5.60 20.38 -22.52
C GLU A 271 5.45 21.39 -23.67
N ASN A 272 6.11 21.12 -24.79
CA ASN A 272 6.09 21.97 -25.97
C ASN A 272 6.22 21.14 -27.26
N LYS A 273 6.19 21.84 -28.41
CA LYS A 273 6.27 21.24 -29.74
C LYS A 273 7.63 20.64 -30.07
N GLU A 274 8.71 21.21 -29.56
CA GLU A 274 10.07 20.69 -29.77
C GLU A 274 10.23 19.32 -29.10
N ASP A 275 9.79 19.20 -27.85
CA ASP A 275 9.79 17.93 -27.11
C ASP A 275 8.89 16.88 -27.77
N LYS A 276 7.75 17.31 -28.35
CA LYS A 276 6.87 16.43 -29.13
C LYS A 276 7.61 15.83 -30.33
N GLU A 277 8.30 16.66 -31.11
CA GLU A 277 9.06 16.22 -32.28
C GLU A 277 10.21 15.28 -31.88
N GLU A 278 10.94 15.60 -30.81
CA GLU A 278 12.01 14.75 -30.30
C GLU A 278 11.47 13.39 -29.85
N LEU A 279 10.37 13.37 -29.10
CA LEU A 279 9.76 12.14 -28.62
C LEU A 279 9.24 11.28 -29.78
N ILE A 280 8.58 11.87 -30.78
CA ILE A 280 8.14 11.14 -31.97
C ILE A 280 9.33 10.52 -32.72
N LYS A 281 10.43 11.27 -32.85
CA LYS A 281 11.67 10.75 -33.46
C LYS A 281 12.23 9.57 -32.66
N TYR A 282 12.26 9.67 -31.33
CA TYR A 282 12.67 8.58 -30.45
C TYR A 282 11.80 7.32 -30.62
N LEU A 283 10.47 7.49 -30.65
CA LEU A 283 9.51 6.38 -30.81
C LEU A 283 9.63 5.70 -32.18
N ARG A 284 9.86 6.46 -33.25
CA ARG A 284 10.11 5.89 -34.59
C ARG A 284 11.38 5.06 -34.67
N ASN A 285 12.39 5.43 -33.89
CA ASN A 285 13.68 4.72 -33.85
C ASN A 285 13.66 3.52 -32.89
N THR A 286 12.57 3.32 -32.14
CA THR A 286 12.44 2.23 -31.16
C THR A 286 11.28 1.34 -31.58
N GLU A 287 11.58 0.24 -32.27
CA GLU A 287 10.58 -0.63 -32.91
C GLU A 287 9.45 -1.07 -31.97
N SER A 288 9.75 -1.39 -30.71
CA SER A 288 8.77 -1.79 -29.70
C SER A 288 7.83 -0.69 -29.23
N LEU A 289 8.10 0.58 -29.57
CA LEU A 289 7.35 1.76 -29.12
C LEU A 289 6.71 2.56 -30.26
N ILE A 290 6.84 2.09 -31.51
CA ILE A 290 6.39 2.86 -32.69
C ILE A 290 4.89 3.16 -32.67
N ASP A 291 4.09 2.27 -32.08
CA ASP A 291 2.62 2.39 -32.00
C ASP A 291 2.15 3.53 -31.07
N TYR A 292 3.05 4.09 -30.26
CA TYR A 292 2.74 5.23 -29.41
C TYR A 292 2.90 6.58 -30.11
N LYS A 293 3.57 6.62 -31.29
CA LYS A 293 3.97 7.88 -31.95
C LYS A 293 2.78 8.80 -32.25
N ASP A 294 1.64 8.22 -32.62
CA ASP A 294 0.45 8.97 -33.05
C ASP A 294 -0.40 9.44 -31.85
N LYS A 295 0.02 9.09 -30.64
CA LYS A 295 -0.61 9.51 -29.37
C LYS A 295 0.14 10.67 -28.70
N VAL A 296 1.26 11.13 -29.27
CA VAL A 296 2.04 12.23 -28.71
C VAL A 296 1.41 13.56 -29.06
N LEU A 297 1.07 14.33 -28.03
CA LEU A 297 0.42 15.64 -28.14
C LEU A 297 1.15 16.64 -27.25
N ASP A 298 1.25 17.89 -27.69
CA ASP A 298 1.53 18.97 -26.77
C ASP A 298 0.27 19.32 -25.95
N LEU A 299 0.46 20.03 -24.84
CA LEU A 299 -0.63 20.33 -23.92
C LEU A 299 -1.79 21.11 -24.57
N ASN A 300 -1.51 22.02 -25.50
CA ASN A 300 -2.55 22.83 -26.14
C ASN A 300 -3.37 21.98 -27.10
N GLU A 301 -2.71 21.13 -27.89
CA GLU A 301 -3.39 20.17 -28.77
C GLU A 301 -4.31 19.24 -27.98
N TYR A 302 -3.86 18.75 -26.81
CA TYR A 302 -4.70 17.90 -25.96
C TYR A 302 -5.89 18.66 -25.37
N ARG A 303 -5.75 19.94 -25.02
CA ARG A 303 -6.88 20.77 -24.56
C ARG A 303 -7.91 20.98 -25.66
N GLU A 304 -7.47 21.24 -26.89
CA GLU A 304 -8.36 21.39 -28.05
C GLU A 304 -9.11 20.09 -28.38
N TYR A 305 -8.45 18.94 -28.21
CA TYR A 305 -9.06 17.63 -28.45
C TYR A 305 -10.17 17.26 -27.43
N ASN A 306 -10.13 17.83 -26.22
CA ASN A 306 -11.05 17.49 -25.13
C ASN A 306 -12.14 18.54 -24.86
N ASN A 307 -12.17 19.63 -25.63
CA ASN A 307 -13.23 20.66 -25.60
C ASN A 307 -14.29 20.39 -26.67
#